data_AF-A0A7V2JHW4-F1
#
_entry.id   AF-A0A7V2JHW4-F1
#
_cell.length_a   1.000
_cell.length_b   1.000
_cell.length_c   1.000
_cell.angle_alpha   90.00
_cell.angle_beta   90.00
_cell.angle_gamma   90.00
#
_symmetry.space_group_name_H-M   'P 1'
#
loop_
_entity.id
_entity.type
_entity.pdbx_description
1 polymer ?
#
loop_
_entity_poly.entity_id
_entity_poly.type
_entity_poly.pdbx_seq_one_letter_code
_entity_poly.pdbx_strand_id
1 'polypeptide(L)'
;MITQEQDQRVKLEAAGSAAVLGSTLGKETITQFIWNEQAVHELRMEAVLILTEIGDSNFTRDLLKSIVAHPRFAENEVRQAAIWGLGKAGLKAYEDLLPFIADEEESVALHAIGAFDANTPRRVIDRLVELLLHEDQRVAPAASEALRIIGSPKAISALHDAYRQNEYARNWILATLGRMPPETIRRELQGHDVLGALEPLLLCAPGVNWLSSEQMRTDIAFLLKQDL
;
A
#
# COMPACT_ATOMS: atom_id res chain seq x y z
N MET A 1 -24.25 27.92 -18.97
CA MET A 1 -24.68 26.57 -19.39
C MET A 1 -23.73 25.60 -18.73
N ILE A 2 -24.22 24.80 -17.80
CA ILE A 2 -23.46 23.70 -17.22
C ILE A 2 -23.42 22.59 -18.29
N THR A 3 -22.27 21.93 -18.47
CA THR A 3 -22.14 20.84 -19.45
C THR A 3 -22.80 19.57 -18.91
N GLN A 4 -23.24 18.67 -19.80
CA GLN A 4 -23.84 17.39 -19.39
C GLN A 4 -22.94 16.59 -18.44
N GLU A 5 -21.62 16.67 -18.64
CA GLU A 5 -20.62 16.05 -17.77
C GLU A 5 -20.62 16.67 -16.37
N GLN A 6 -20.66 18.00 -16.27
CA GLN A 6 -20.69 18.69 -14.99
C GLN A 6 -21.97 18.38 -14.19
N ASP A 7 -23.10 18.17 -14.87
CA ASP A 7 -24.32 17.66 -14.23
C ASP A 7 -24.15 16.23 -13.69
N GLN A 8 -23.43 15.36 -14.40
CA GLN A 8 -23.13 14.00 -13.91
C GLN A 8 -22.22 14.02 -12.69
N ARG A 9 -21.20 14.89 -12.66
CA ARG A 9 -20.29 15.04 -11.51
C ARG A 9 -21.05 15.50 -10.26
N VAL A 10 -21.91 16.52 -10.40
CA VAL A 10 -22.78 16.98 -9.29
C VAL A 10 -23.69 15.85 -8.80
N LYS A 11 -24.27 15.07 -9.71
CA LYS A 11 -25.10 13.91 -9.34
C LYS A 11 -24.30 12.86 -8.56
N LEU A 12 -23.06 12.60 -8.97
CA LEU A 12 -22.19 11.61 -8.33
C LEU A 12 -21.76 12.06 -6.92
N GLU A 13 -21.40 13.33 -6.75
CA GLU A 13 -21.09 13.93 -5.43
C GLU A 13 -22.29 13.88 -4.47
N ALA A 14 -23.49 14.21 -4.98
CA ALA A 14 -24.72 14.10 -4.21
C ALA A 14 -25.03 12.64 -3.82
N ALA A 15 -24.74 11.69 -4.72
CA ALA A 15 -24.88 10.27 -4.43
C ALA A 15 -23.89 9.80 -3.35
N GLY A 16 -22.64 10.28 -3.39
CA GLY A 16 -21.62 10.08 -2.36
C GLY A 16 -22.11 10.53 -0.99
N SER A 17 -22.52 11.80 -0.89
CA SER A 17 -23.06 12.39 0.34
C SER A 17 -24.29 11.63 0.86
N ALA A 18 -25.19 11.22 -0.03
CA ALA A 18 -26.37 10.43 0.35
C ALA A 18 -26.00 9.02 0.82
N ALA A 19 -25.00 8.38 0.21
CA ALA A 19 -24.54 7.05 0.58
C ALA A 19 -23.90 7.04 1.99
N VAL A 20 -23.16 8.09 2.36
CA VAL A 20 -22.66 8.31 3.74
C VAL A 20 -23.83 8.33 4.74
N LEU A 21 -24.95 8.93 4.37
CA LEU A 21 -26.18 8.97 5.18
C LEU A 21 -27.01 7.67 5.13
N GLY A 22 -26.49 6.61 4.51
CA GLY A 22 -27.14 5.31 4.42
C GLY A 22 -28.13 5.14 3.26
N SER A 23 -28.21 6.10 2.33
CA SER A 23 -29.15 6.04 1.19
C SER A 23 -28.85 4.88 0.24
N THR A 24 -29.82 3.98 0.05
CA THR A 24 -29.76 2.92 -0.97
C THR A 24 -29.63 3.50 -2.37
N LEU A 25 -30.39 4.55 -2.70
CA LEU A 25 -30.34 5.20 -4.01
C LEU A 25 -28.96 5.83 -4.29
N GLY A 26 -28.32 6.40 -3.27
CA GLY A 26 -26.95 6.92 -3.39
C GLY A 26 -25.96 5.82 -3.75
N LYS A 27 -26.01 4.69 -3.02
CA LYS A 27 -25.18 3.50 -3.26
C LYS A 27 -25.40 2.90 -4.65
N GLU A 28 -26.66 2.76 -5.07
CA GLU A 28 -27.03 2.30 -6.41
C GLU A 28 -26.52 3.23 -7.50
N THR A 29 -26.62 4.55 -7.29
CA THR A 29 -26.15 5.55 -8.26
C THR A 29 -24.64 5.47 -8.44
N ILE A 30 -23.85 5.39 -7.36
CA ILE A 30 -22.39 5.21 -7.45
C ILE A 30 -22.07 3.91 -8.21
N THR A 31 -22.74 2.82 -7.85
CA THR A 31 -22.58 1.52 -8.52
C THR A 31 -22.84 1.65 -10.03
N GLN A 32 -23.91 2.36 -10.43
CA GLN A 32 -24.20 2.61 -11.85
C GLN A 32 -23.09 3.37 -12.56
N PHE A 33 -22.53 4.43 -11.96
CA PHE A 33 -21.40 5.16 -12.56
C PHE A 33 -20.16 4.25 -12.74
N ILE A 34 -19.90 3.36 -11.78
CA ILE A 34 -18.78 2.41 -11.83
C ILE A 34 -18.97 1.36 -12.94
N TRP A 35 -20.19 0.89 -13.19
CA TRP A 35 -20.44 -0.24 -14.11
C TRP A 35 -21.02 0.15 -15.47
N ASN A 36 -21.52 1.37 -15.64
CA ASN A 36 -22.07 1.84 -16.92
C ASN A 36 -20.98 1.85 -18.02
N GLU A 37 -21.19 1.13 -19.12
CA GLU A 37 -20.25 1.06 -20.25
C GLU A 37 -20.13 2.36 -21.04
N GLN A 38 -21.19 3.16 -21.05
CA GLN A 38 -21.24 4.44 -21.74
C GLN A 38 -20.69 5.59 -20.87
N ALA A 39 -20.42 5.36 -19.59
CA ALA A 39 -19.79 6.36 -18.74
C ALA A 39 -18.32 6.57 -19.15
N VAL A 40 -17.94 7.85 -19.30
CA VAL A 40 -16.54 8.24 -19.56
C VAL A 40 -15.64 7.81 -18.40
N HIS A 41 -14.36 7.58 -18.70
CA HIS A 41 -13.40 7.01 -17.76
C HIS A 41 -13.27 7.83 -16.49
N GLU A 42 -13.26 9.16 -16.62
CA GLU A 42 -13.11 10.13 -15.55
C GLU A 42 -14.23 10.03 -14.51
N LEU A 43 -15.49 9.88 -14.95
CA LEU A 43 -16.64 9.70 -14.05
C LEU A 43 -16.59 8.35 -13.32
N ARG A 44 -16.04 7.32 -13.97
CA ARG A 44 -15.84 6.02 -13.34
C ARG A 44 -14.79 6.09 -12.25
N MET A 45 -13.67 6.74 -12.54
CA MET A 45 -12.60 6.98 -11.57
C MET A 45 -13.11 7.80 -10.39
N GLU A 46 -13.82 8.90 -10.65
CA GLU A 46 -14.41 9.74 -9.61
C GLU A 46 -15.38 8.94 -8.73
N ALA A 47 -16.16 8.01 -9.30
CA ALA A 47 -17.07 7.17 -8.53
C ALA A 47 -16.33 6.21 -7.58
N VAL A 48 -15.17 5.69 -7.99
CA VAL A 48 -14.31 4.84 -7.15
C VAL A 48 -13.64 5.65 -6.04
N LEU A 49 -13.22 6.89 -6.34
CA LEU A 49 -12.64 7.80 -5.36
C LEU A 49 -13.69 8.18 -4.30
N ILE A 50 -14.91 8.56 -4.71
CA ILE A 50 -16.02 8.81 -3.79
C ILE A 50 -16.36 7.57 -2.97
N LEU A 51 -16.38 6.39 -3.59
CA LEU A 51 -16.56 5.12 -2.88
C LEU A 51 -15.52 4.93 -1.76
N THR A 52 -14.26 5.27 -2.05
CA THR A 52 -13.16 5.22 -1.09
C THR A 52 -13.34 6.23 0.05
N GLU A 53 -13.90 7.41 -0.22
CA GLU A 53 -14.13 8.46 0.79
C GLU A 53 -15.33 8.19 1.69
N ILE A 54 -16.35 7.45 1.23
CA ILE A 54 -17.53 7.07 2.04
C ILE A 54 -17.13 6.32 3.32
N GLY A 55 -15.98 5.64 3.30
CA GLY A 55 -15.42 4.96 4.46
C GLY A 55 -16.16 3.70 4.87
N ASP A 56 -15.92 3.26 6.12
CA ASP A 56 -16.17 1.89 6.61
C ASP A 56 -17.64 1.48 6.56
N SER A 57 -17.99 0.81 5.47
CA SER A 57 -19.23 0.06 5.33
C SER A 57 -18.96 -1.21 4.54
N ASN A 58 -19.69 -2.28 4.84
CA ASN A 58 -19.64 -3.51 4.05
C ASN A 58 -19.92 -3.22 2.56
N PHE A 59 -20.79 -2.24 2.25
CA PHE A 59 -21.04 -1.80 0.88
C PHE A 59 -19.77 -1.34 0.17
N THR A 60 -19.00 -0.44 0.81
CA THR A 60 -17.75 0.09 0.26
C THR A 60 -16.76 -1.05 0.01
N ARG A 61 -16.55 -1.90 1.02
CA ARG A 61 -15.65 -3.04 0.96
C ARG A 61 -16.01 -4.01 -0.16
N ASP A 62 -17.28 -4.41 -0.22
CA ASP A 62 -17.77 -5.40 -1.17
C ASP A 62 -17.71 -4.87 -2.61
N LEU A 63 -18.08 -3.60 -2.82
CA LEU A 63 -18.03 -2.99 -4.14
C LEU A 63 -16.58 -2.82 -4.62
N LEU A 64 -15.65 -2.36 -3.77
CA LEU A 64 -14.22 -2.30 -4.11
C LEU A 64 -13.68 -3.69 -4.48
N LYS A 65 -13.96 -4.72 -3.67
CA LYS A 65 -13.54 -6.10 -3.98
C LYS A 65 -14.13 -6.60 -5.30
N SER A 66 -15.36 -6.23 -5.62
CA SER A 66 -15.99 -6.59 -6.90
C SER A 66 -15.29 -5.94 -8.10
N ILE A 67 -14.83 -4.69 -7.96
CA ILE A 67 -14.07 -3.98 -9.00
C ILE A 67 -12.71 -4.65 -9.22
N VAL A 68 -12.01 -4.98 -8.12
CA VAL A 68 -10.68 -5.60 -8.19
C VAL A 68 -10.71 -6.98 -8.85
N ALA A 69 -11.77 -7.75 -8.62
CA ALA A 69 -11.94 -9.10 -9.15
C ALA A 69 -12.48 -9.13 -10.60
N HIS A 70 -12.94 -8.01 -11.15
CA HIS A 70 -13.67 -8.02 -12.41
C HIS A 70 -12.74 -7.85 -13.63
N PRO A 71 -12.77 -8.76 -14.62
CA PRO A 71 -11.84 -8.75 -15.76
C PRO A 71 -11.85 -7.46 -16.59
N ARG A 72 -12.99 -6.77 -16.65
CA ARG A 72 -13.12 -5.46 -17.32
C ARG A 72 -12.13 -4.41 -16.86
N PHE A 73 -11.69 -4.48 -15.60
CA PHE A 73 -10.77 -3.52 -15.02
C PHE A 73 -9.33 -4.02 -14.97
N ALA A 74 -9.01 -5.14 -15.64
CA ALA A 74 -7.63 -5.55 -15.83
C ALA A 74 -6.83 -4.46 -16.54
N GLU A 75 -5.60 -4.19 -16.08
CA GLU A 75 -4.71 -3.18 -16.65
C GLU A 75 -5.30 -1.75 -16.62
N ASN A 76 -6.26 -1.49 -15.72
CA ASN A 76 -6.99 -0.23 -15.64
C ASN A 76 -6.73 0.52 -14.33
N GLU A 77 -6.58 1.84 -14.40
CA GLU A 77 -6.43 2.72 -13.23
C GLU A 77 -7.61 2.58 -12.24
N VAL A 78 -8.80 2.19 -12.70
CA VAL A 78 -9.98 1.90 -11.86
C VAL A 78 -9.71 0.77 -10.87
N ARG A 79 -9.03 -0.30 -11.32
CA ARG A 79 -8.65 -1.43 -10.46
C ARG A 79 -7.65 -0.98 -9.41
N GLN A 80 -6.64 -0.22 -9.83
CA GLN A 80 -5.60 0.32 -8.97
C GLN A 80 -6.18 1.25 -7.89
N ALA A 81 -7.10 2.14 -8.26
CA ALA A 81 -7.82 3.00 -7.33
C ALA A 81 -8.69 2.18 -6.36
N ALA A 82 -9.31 1.10 -6.81
CA ALA A 82 -10.10 0.24 -5.94
C ALA A 82 -9.23 -0.49 -4.89
N ILE A 83 -8.04 -0.97 -5.28
CA ILE A 83 -7.06 -1.56 -4.36
C ILE A 83 -6.56 -0.53 -3.36
N TRP A 84 -6.23 0.67 -3.84
CA TRP A 84 -5.84 1.78 -2.98
C TRP A 84 -6.91 2.09 -1.93
N GLY A 85 -8.18 2.13 -2.35
CA GLY A 85 -9.33 2.35 -1.48
C GLY A 85 -9.59 1.26 -0.45
N LEU A 86 -9.13 0.02 -0.67
CA LEU A 86 -9.21 -1.03 0.35
C LEU A 86 -8.34 -0.70 1.57
N GLY A 87 -7.16 -0.11 1.37
CA GLY A 87 -6.22 0.19 2.46
C GLY A 87 -6.16 1.65 2.89
N LYS A 88 -6.64 2.59 2.08
CA LYS A 88 -6.70 4.02 2.40
C LYS A 88 -8.14 4.46 2.69
N ALA A 89 -8.26 5.64 3.31
CA ALA A 89 -9.48 6.35 3.71
C ALA A 89 -10.65 5.49 4.25
N GLY A 90 -10.92 5.61 5.55
CA GLY A 90 -12.12 5.08 6.21
C GLY A 90 -12.18 3.56 6.37
N LEU A 91 -12.00 2.77 5.31
CA LEU A 91 -12.22 1.33 5.31
C LEU A 91 -11.08 0.53 5.98
N LYS A 92 -9.81 0.87 5.68
CA LYS A 92 -8.62 0.24 6.30
C LYS A 92 -8.69 -1.30 6.36
N ALA A 93 -9.22 -1.92 5.30
CA ALA A 93 -9.38 -3.37 5.19
C ALA A 93 -8.05 -4.03 4.80
N TYR A 94 -7.01 -3.83 5.62
CA TYR A 94 -5.63 -4.25 5.32
C TYR A 94 -5.48 -5.75 5.03
N GLU A 95 -6.35 -6.59 5.58
CA GLU A 95 -6.33 -8.02 5.31
C GLU A 95 -6.72 -8.35 3.85
N ASP A 96 -7.61 -7.57 3.23
CA ASP A 96 -7.98 -7.76 1.83
C ASP A 96 -6.89 -7.30 0.85
N LEU A 97 -5.86 -6.61 1.31
CA LEU A 97 -4.71 -6.22 0.47
C LEU A 97 -3.72 -7.37 0.25
N LEU A 98 -3.64 -8.31 1.20
CA LEU A 98 -2.63 -9.37 1.21
C LEU A 98 -2.57 -10.20 -0.10
N PRO A 99 -3.69 -10.56 -0.74
CA PRO A 99 -3.65 -11.29 -2.01
C PRO A 99 -3.03 -10.50 -3.17
N PHE A 100 -2.95 -9.18 -3.08
CA PHE A 100 -2.57 -8.30 -4.19
C PHE A 100 -1.15 -7.76 -4.09
N ILE A 101 -0.44 -7.95 -2.97
CA ILE A 101 0.91 -7.38 -2.79
C ILE A 101 1.93 -7.92 -3.81
N ALA A 102 1.66 -9.09 -4.40
CA ALA A 102 2.52 -9.72 -5.40
C ALA A 102 1.76 -10.03 -6.71
N ASP A 103 0.68 -9.29 -6.98
CA ASP A 103 -0.11 -9.40 -8.22
C ASP A 103 0.79 -9.33 -9.46
N GLU A 104 0.38 -9.99 -10.55
CA GLU A 104 1.14 -9.99 -11.80
C GLU A 104 1.18 -8.60 -12.43
N GLU A 105 0.10 -7.83 -12.29
CA GLU A 105 0.04 -6.42 -12.69
C GLU A 105 0.82 -5.57 -11.67
N GLU A 106 2.00 -5.08 -12.06
CA GLU A 106 2.92 -4.37 -11.16
C GLU A 106 2.28 -3.14 -10.49
N SER A 107 1.46 -2.39 -11.24
CA SER A 107 0.73 -1.25 -10.70
C SER A 107 -0.21 -1.64 -9.55
N VAL A 108 -0.88 -2.80 -9.65
CA VAL A 108 -1.75 -3.32 -8.58
C VAL A 108 -0.94 -3.72 -7.36
N ALA A 109 0.17 -4.41 -7.55
CA ALA A 109 1.08 -4.76 -6.46
C ALA A 109 1.57 -3.50 -5.72
N LEU A 110 2.00 -2.47 -6.46
CA LEU A 110 2.46 -1.20 -5.88
C LEU A 110 1.36 -0.48 -5.10
N HIS A 111 0.13 -0.42 -5.63
CA HIS A 111 -1.00 0.20 -4.91
C HIS A 111 -1.38 -0.60 -3.66
N ALA A 112 -1.36 -1.94 -3.70
CA ALA A 112 -1.63 -2.77 -2.53
C ALA A 112 -0.58 -2.56 -1.43
N ILE A 113 0.70 -2.58 -1.80
CA ILE A 113 1.84 -2.33 -0.90
C ILE A 113 1.77 -0.91 -0.30
N GLY A 114 1.51 0.10 -1.13
CA GLY A 114 1.42 1.50 -0.70
C GLY A 114 0.20 1.80 0.17
N ALA A 115 -0.81 0.94 0.14
CA ALA A 115 -2.05 1.13 0.90
C ALA A 115 -1.89 0.83 2.41
N PHE A 116 -0.89 0.05 2.82
CA PHE A 116 -0.56 -0.16 4.24
C PHE A 116 -0.05 1.13 4.93
N ASP A 117 -0.13 1.18 6.26
CA ASP A 117 0.40 2.28 7.08
C ASP A 117 0.66 1.84 8.53
N ALA A 118 1.14 2.74 9.38
CA ALA A 118 1.50 2.43 10.76
C ALA A 118 0.34 1.92 11.65
N ASN A 119 -0.91 2.08 11.22
CA ASN A 119 -2.10 1.56 11.92
C ASN A 119 -2.43 0.11 11.56
N THR A 120 -1.70 -0.53 10.64
CA THR A 120 -1.93 -1.92 10.26
C THR A 120 -1.93 -2.83 11.51
N PRO A 121 -3.00 -3.63 11.74
CA PRO A 121 -3.11 -4.48 12.92
C PRO A 121 -2.01 -5.53 13.00
N ARG A 122 -1.64 -5.91 14.24
CA ARG A 122 -0.61 -6.95 14.50
C ARG A 122 -0.88 -8.24 13.73
N ARG A 123 -2.13 -8.70 13.68
CA ARG A 123 -2.52 -9.89 12.90
C ARG A 123 -2.13 -9.80 11.42
N VAL A 124 -2.30 -8.64 10.78
CA VAL A 124 -1.94 -8.46 9.36
C VAL A 124 -0.42 -8.35 9.21
N ILE A 125 0.26 -7.70 10.16
CA ILE A 125 1.73 -7.67 10.23
C ILE A 125 2.29 -9.10 10.32
N ASP A 126 1.74 -9.95 11.19
CA ASP A 126 2.19 -11.34 11.34
C ASP A 126 2.02 -12.12 10.02
N ARG A 127 0.91 -11.93 9.30
CA ARG A 127 0.72 -12.51 7.96
C ARG A 127 1.76 -12.00 6.96
N LEU A 128 2.09 -10.71 6.96
CA LEU A 128 3.14 -10.17 6.11
C LEU A 128 4.52 -10.74 6.49
N VAL A 129 4.78 -10.98 7.78
CA VAL A 129 6.01 -11.66 8.22
C VAL A 129 6.03 -13.09 7.70
N GLU A 130 4.94 -13.86 7.75
CA GLU A 130 4.89 -15.18 7.12
C GLU A 130 5.18 -15.12 5.61
N LEU A 131 4.62 -14.15 4.90
CA LEU A 131 4.86 -13.94 3.46
C LEU A 131 6.31 -13.52 3.17
N LEU A 132 6.95 -12.76 4.06
CA LEU A 132 8.37 -12.40 3.97
C LEU A 132 9.28 -13.63 4.03
N LEU A 133 8.87 -14.67 4.76
CA LEU A 133 9.63 -15.92 4.91
C LEU A 133 9.21 -16.97 3.87
N HIS A 134 8.31 -16.64 2.96
CA HIS A 134 7.91 -17.52 1.86
C HIS A 134 9.03 -17.62 0.80
N GLU A 135 9.13 -18.76 0.12
CA GLU A 135 10.20 -19.01 -0.88
C GLU A 135 9.96 -18.29 -2.22
N ASP A 136 8.83 -17.62 -2.39
CA ASP A 136 8.44 -17.01 -3.65
C ASP A 136 9.17 -15.67 -3.86
N GLN A 137 9.81 -15.54 -5.03
CA GLN A 137 10.68 -14.42 -5.38
C GLN A 137 9.94 -13.10 -5.63
N ARG A 138 8.61 -13.11 -5.82
CA ARG A 138 7.78 -11.90 -5.88
C ARG A 138 7.16 -11.58 -4.53
N VAL A 139 6.75 -12.59 -3.77
CA VAL A 139 6.05 -12.42 -2.49
C VAL A 139 6.95 -11.84 -1.41
N ALA A 140 8.16 -12.39 -1.21
CA ALA A 140 9.03 -11.94 -0.12
C ALA A 140 9.48 -10.47 -0.26
N PRO A 141 9.92 -9.99 -1.45
CA PRO A 141 10.23 -8.57 -1.63
C PRO A 141 9.01 -7.65 -1.40
N ALA A 142 7.83 -8.04 -1.88
CA ALA A 142 6.59 -7.29 -1.69
C ALA A 142 6.21 -7.17 -0.20
N ALA A 143 6.26 -8.28 0.53
CA ALA A 143 6.01 -8.32 1.96
C ALA A 143 7.05 -7.48 2.73
N SER A 144 8.32 -7.55 2.34
CA SER A 144 9.40 -6.73 2.89
C SER A 144 9.11 -5.24 2.73
N GLU A 145 8.65 -4.82 1.55
CA GLU A 145 8.31 -3.43 1.28
C GLU A 145 7.07 -2.96 2.04
N ALA A 146 6.02 -3.78 2.10
CA ALA A 146 4.83 -3.49 2.91
C ALA A 146 5.18 -3.33 4.39
N LEU A 147 6.01 -4.22 4.96
CA LEU A 147 6.48 -4.12 6.34
C LEU A 147 7.32 -2.87 6.59
N ARG A 148 8.19 -2.50 5.64
CA ARG A 148 8.97 -1.24 5.68
C ARG A 148 8.05 -0.01 5.71
N ILE A 149 7.01 0.02 4.88
CA ILE A 149 6.01 1.10 4.83
C ILE A 149 5.22 1.18 6.13
N ILE A 150 4.82 0.04 6.69
CA ILE A 150 4.13 0.00 7.99
C ILE A 150 5.02 0.61 9.07
N GLY A 151 6.30 0.18 9.15
CA GLY A 151 7.36 0.83 9.93
C GLY A 151 7.06 1.06 11.42
N SER A 152 6.02 0.42 11.96
CA SER A 152 5.55 0.67 13.32
C SER A 152 6.35 -0.15 14.32
N PRO A 153 6.37 0.23 15.62
CA PRO A 153 6.98 -0.59 16.67
C PRO A 153 6.46 -2.04 16.70
N LYS A 154 5.18 -2.25 16.34
CA LYS A 154 4.59 -3.58 16.22
C LYS A 154 5.22 -4.41 15.09
N ALA A 155 5.51 -3.78 13.96
CA ALA A 155 6.18 -4.44 12.83
C ALA A 155 7.63 -4.79 13.18
N ILE A 156 8.35 -3.88 13.83
CA ILE A 156 9.73 -4.10 14.28
C ILE A 156 9.78 -5.25 15.29
N SER A 157 8.87 -5.26 16.28
CA SER A 157 8.76 -6.36 17.25
C SER A 157 8.48 -7.70 16.56
N ALA A 158 7.53 -7.76 15.61
CA ALA A 158 7.21 -9.01 14.90
C ALA A 158 8.39 -9.53 14.06
N LEU A 159 9.13 -8.63 13.39
CA LEU A 159 10.33 -8.97 12.65
C LEU A 159 11.45 -9.49 13.56
N HIS A 160 11.65 -8.87 14.72
CA HIS A 160 12.61 -9.35 15.72
C HIS A 160 12.22 -10.72 16.30
N ASP A 161 10.94 -10.96 16.59
CA ASP A 161 10.44 -12.27 17.02
C ASP A 161 10.75 -13.35 15.96
N ALA A 162 10.50 -13.04 14.69
CA ALA A 162 10.80 -13.93 13.57
C ALA A 162 12.31 -14.17 13.37
N TYR A 163 13.15 -13.15 13.59
CA TYR A 163 14.61 -13.25 13.50
C TYR A 163 15.18 -14.31 14.45
N ARG A 164 14.61 -14.38 15.66
CA ARG A 164 15.00 -15.35 16.69
C ARG A 164 14.57 -16.77 16.36
N GLN A 165 13.49 -16.93 15.60
CA GLN A 165 12.88 -18.22 15.30
C GLN A 165 13.39 -18.85 13.99
N ASN A 166 13.88 -18.05 13.03
CA ASN A 166 14.15 -18.50 11.68
C ASN A 166 15.58 -18.18 11.24
N GLU A 167 16.53 -19.10 11.45
CA GLU A 167 17.94 -18.85 11.12
C GLU A 167 18.20 -18.65 9.62
N TYR A 168 17.49 -19.41 8.77
CA TYR A 168 17.68 -19.39 7.31
C TYR A 168 17.10 -18.17 6.61
N ALA A 169 16.11 -17.52 7.22
CA ALA A 169 15.39 -16.39 6.63
C ALA A 169 15.80 -15.02 7.24
N ARG A 170 16.88 -15.00 8.03
CA ARG A 170 17.41 -13.78 8.67
C ARG A 170 17.75 -12.68 7.67
N ASN A 171 18.18 -13.02 6.46
CA ASN A 171 18.58 -12.03 5.45
C ASN A 171 17.43 -11.12 5.05
N TRP A 172 16.24 -11.67 4.80
CA TRP A 172 15.05 -10.87 4.48
C TRP A 172 14.63 -9.99 5.64
N ILE A 173 14.70 -10.51 6.87
CA ILE A 173 14.37 -9.76 8.08
C ILE A 173 15.34 -8.59 8.28
N LEU A 174 16.65 -8.85 8.19
CA LEU A 174 17.69 -7.83 8.31
C LEU A 174 17.59 -6.79 7.19
N ALA A 175 17.34 -7.21 5.95
CA ALA A 175 17.13 -6.30 4.83
C ALA A 175 15.87 -5.44 5.00
N THR A 176 14.81 -5.97 5.62
CA THR A 176 13.59 -5.23 5.91
C THR A 176 13.84 -4.18 7.00
N LEU A 177 14.37 -4.60 8.15
CA LEU A 177 14.69 -3.74 9.28
C LEU A 177 15.73 -2.67 8.91
N GLY A 178 16.77 -3.02 8.16
CA GLY A 178 17.84 -2.11 7.75
C GLY A 178 17.40 -1.00 6.79
N ARG A 179 16.22 -1.12 6.16
CA ARG A 179 15.61 -0.09 5.30
C ARG A 179 14.60 0.80 6.04
N MET A 180 14.37 0.56 7.32
CA MET A 180 13.54 1.42 8.18
C MET A 180 14.38 2.58 8.77
N PRO A 181 13.74 3.63 9.30
CA PRO A 181 14.47 4.76 9.90
C PRO A 181 15.44 4.30 11.00
N PRO A 182 16.75 4.61 10.89
CA PRO A 182 17.79 4.11 11.81
C PRO A 182 17.54 4.43 13.27
N GLU A 183 17.10 5.66 13.56
CA GLU A 183 16.81 6.09 14.94
C GLU A 183 15.66 5.29 15.57
N THR A 184 14.66 4.92 14.77
CA THR A 184 13.58 4.04 15.21
C THR A 184 14.13 2.65 15.48
N ILE A 185 14.93 2.07 14.57
CA ILE A 185 15.51 0.74 14.75
C ILE A 185 16.40 0.67 16.00
N ARG A 186 17.29 1.65 16.21
CA ARG A 186 18.16 1.70 17.40
C ARG A 186 17.36 1.81 18.69
N ARG A 187 16.29 2.60 18.70
CA ARG A 187 15.42 2.76 19.87
C ARG A 187 14.64 1.49 20.17
N GLU A 188 13.95 0.93 19.17
CA GLU A 188 13.08 -0.23 19.38
C GLU A 188 13.86 -1.53 19.62
N LEU A 189 15.08 -1.65 19.08
CA LEU A 189 15.93 -2.84 19.22
C LEU A 189 17.10 -2.63 20.20
N GLN A 190 17.02 -1.62 21.06
CA GLN A 190 18.06 -1.37 22.07
C GLN A 190 18.24 -2.58 22.98
N GLY A 191 19.47 -3.10 23.07
CA GLY A 191 19.80 -4.27 23.91
C GLY A 191 19.46 -5.62 23.29
N HIS A 192 18.94 -5.65 22.05
CA HIS A 192 18.73 -6.88 21.30
C HIS A 192 19.95 -7.21 20.42
N ASP A 193 20.26 -8.51 20.30
CA ASP A 193 21.40 -9.04 19.54
C ASP A 193 21.35 -8.70 18.04
N VAL A 194 20.13 -8.68 17.47
CA VAL A 194 19.88 -8.33 16.06
C VAL A 194 20.43 -6.95 15.68
N LEU A 195 20.53 -6.01 16.62
CA LEU A 195 21.00 -4.65 16.33
C LEU A 195 22.45 -4.66 15.83
N GLY A 196 23.30 -5.53 16.37
CA GLY A 196 24.68 -5.67 15.91
C GLY A 196 24.79 -6.11 14.44
N ALA A 197 23.86 -6.98 13.99
CA ALA A 197 23.77 -7.41 12.60
C ALA A 197 23.20 -6.31 11.68
N LEU A 198 22.43 -5.37 12.23
CA LEU A 198 21.84 -4.26 11.48
C LEU A 198 22.79 -3.07 11.33
N GLU A 199 23.73 -2.87 12.24
CA GLU A 199 24.56 -1.65 12.27
C GLU A 199 25.23 -1.34 10.91
N PRO A 200 25.83 -2.31 10.18
CA PRO A 200 26.38 -2.03 8.85
C PRO A 200 25.33 -1.54 7.84
N LEU A 201 24.10 -2.05 7.90
CA LEU A 201 22.99 -1.62 7.04
C LEU A 201 22.52 -0.21 7.42
N LEU A 202 22.46 0.10 8.72
CA LEU A 202 22.04 1.41 9.22
C LEU A 202 23.02 2.52 8.84
N LEU A 203 24.32 2.22 8.68
CA LEU A 203 25.30 3.19 8.17
C LEU A 203 25.01 3.64 6.73
N CYS A 204 24.33 2.80 5.95
CA CYS A 204 23.98 3.06 4.55
C CYS A 204 22.59 3.70 4.38
N ALA A 205 21.84 3.87 5.46
CA ALA A 205 20.48 4.41 5.41
C ALA A 205 20.48 5.90 5.03
N PRO A 206 19.44 6.38 4.31
CA PRO A 206 19.35 7.77 3.89
C PRO A 206 19.45 8.76 5.04
N GLY A 207 20.35 9.74 4.90
CA GLY A 207 20.57 10.81 5.87
C GLY A 207 21.55 10.48 7.00
N VAL A 208 22.07 9.25 7.09
CA VAL A 208 23.05 8.87 8.13
C VAL A 208 24.45 9.32 7.78
N ASN A 209 24.81 9.25 6.50
CA ASN A 209 26.07 9.79 5.99
C ASN A 209 25.79 10.72 4.80
N TRP A 210 26.71 11.65 4.53
CA TRP A 210 26.53 12.68 3.51
C TRP A 210 26.35 12.14 2.08
N LEU A 211 26.75 10.88 1.81
CA LEU A 211 26.60 10.18 0.52
C LEU A 211 25.29 9.40 0.40
N SER A 212 24.58 9.16 1.51
CA SER A 212 23.40 8.30 1.55
C SER A 212 22.12 8.97 1.05
N SER A 213 22.13 10.28 0.81
CA SER A 213 20.96 11.03 0.34
C SER A 213 20.64 10.75 -1.13
N GLU A 214 19.36 10.83 -1.50
CA GLU A 214 18.91 10.70 -2.89
C GLU A 214 19.58 11.71 -3.82
N GLN A 215 19.77 12.95 -3.35
CA GLN A 215 20.47 13.98 -4.11
C GLN A 215 21.90 13.55 -4.42
N MET A 216 22.67 13.12 -3.41
CA MET A 216 24.07 12.77 -3.62
C MET A 216 24.22 11.51 -4.50
N ARG A 217 23.30 10.54 -4.40
CA ARG A 217 23.23 9.40 -5.33
C ARG A 217 23.00 9.87 -6.77
N THR A 218 22.10 10.82 -6.97
CA THR A 218 21.81 11.41 -8.28
C THR A 218 23.02 12.16 -8.84
N ASP A 219 23.69 12.97 -8.00
CA ASP A 219 24.87 13.74 -8.37
C ASP A 219 26.04 12.83 -8.78
N ILE A 220 26.31 11.78 -8.01
CA ILE A 220 27.35 10.78 -8.34
C ILE A 220 27.00 10.06 -9.64
N ALA A 221 25.74 9.62 -9.80
CA ALA A 221 25.29 8.95 -11.02
C ALA A 221 25.41 9.86 -12.26
N PHE A 222 25.22 11.17 -12.10
CA PHE A 222 25.43 12.16 -13.15
C PHE A 222 26.92 12.34 -13.48
N LEU A 223 27.79 12.44 -12.46
CA LEU A 223 29.24 12.58 -12.63
C LEU A 223 29.86 11.36 -13.32
N LEU A 224 29.43 10.15 -12.96
CA LEU A 224 29.92 8.89 -13.57
C LEU A 224 29.56 8.74 -15.05
N LYS A 225 28.58 9.51 -15.55
CA LYS A 225 28.19 9.52 -16.97
C LYS A 225 28.99 10.53 -17.81
N GLN A 226 29.87 11.32 -17.20
CA GLN A 226 30.73 12.25 -17.94
C GLN A 226 31.91 11.47 -18.51
N ASP A 227 32.03 11.43 -19.84
CA ASP A 227 33.29 11.09 -20.52
C ASP A 227 34.17 12.34 -20.51
N LEU A 228 35.36 12.24 -19.89
CA LEU A 228 36.41 13.27 -19.93
C LEU A 228 37.41 12.97 -21.05
#